data_AF-A0A6A8FMT4-F1
#
_entry.id   AF-A0A6A8FMT4-F1
#
_cell.length_a   1.000
_cell.length_b   1.000
_cell.length_c   1.000
_cell.angle_alpha   90.00
_cell.angle_beta   90.00
_cell.angle_gamma   90.00
#
_symmetry.space_group_name_H-M   'P 1'
#
loop_
_entity.id
_entity.type
_entity.pdbx_description
1 polymer ?
#
loop_
_entity_poly.entity_id
_entity_poly.type
_entity_poly.pdbx_seq_one_letter_code
_entity_poly.pdbx_strand_id
1 'polypeptide(L)'
;MTSYSHPEVLCETDWVADNIHGKNANIRILEVDYDPENAYRQGHLANAYLVWWRKDINDADRRDIINKQQFEALMSKVGATPDTELILYGDFNNWFAAFAFWVFRYYGHKKIKIMNGGRKKWELEKREYTKQDPTPAEGRFSLKYIAQPPDEGVRAYLPDVKRAMEKAETVLVDVRSPKEFTGEI
;
A
#
# COMPACT_ATOMS: atom_id res chain seq x y z
N MET A 1 0.16 23.45 -11.36
CA MET A 1 0.52 22.06 -11.03
C MET A 1 0.88 22.06 -9.56
N THR A 2 0.17 21.30 -8.73
CA THR A 2 0.44 21.20 -7.29
C THR A 2 1.86 20.65 -7.10
N SER A 3 2.78 21.43 -6.54
CA SER A 3 4.12 20.92 -6.19
C SER A 3 4.03 20.23 -4.84
N TYR A 4 3.83 18.91 -4.85
CA TYR A 4 4.00 18.11 -3.64
C TYR A 4 5.44 18.21 -3.14
N SER A 5 5.66 18.18 -1.83
CA SER A 5 7.02 18.18 -1.25
C SER A 5 7.82 16.92 -1.62
N HIS A 6 7.10 15.82 -1.82
CA HIS A 6 7.64 14.51 -2.21
C HIS A 6 6.87 13.98 -3.43
N PRO A 7 7.08 14.54 -4.64
CA PRO A 7 6.36 14.10 -5.83
C PRO A 7 6.75 12.66 -6.22
N GLU A 8 7.91 12.17 -5.79
CA GLU A 8 8.41 10.83 -6.08
C GLU A 8 7.58 9.69 -5.50
N VAL A 9 6.72 9.96 -4.51
CA VAL A 9 5.83 8.96 -3.89
C VAL A 9 4.47 8.83 -4.58
N LEU A 10 4.26 9.56 -5.68
CA LEU A 10 3.03 9.51 -6.48
C LEU A 10 3.37 9.21 -7.94
N CYS A 11 2.43 8.56 -8.63
CA CYS A 11 2.44 8.46 -10.09
C CYS A 11 1.03 8.63 -10.64
N GLU A 12 0.92 9.18 -11.85
CA GLU A 12 -0.36 9.36 -12.53
C GLU A 12 -0.78 8.08 -13.27
N THR A 13 -2.08 7.96 -13.55
CA THR A 13 -2.68 6.82 -14.28
C THR A 13 -2.08 6.63 -15.67
N ASP A 14 -1.70 7.72 -16.37
CA ASP A 14 -0.98 7.65 -17.65
C ASP A 14 0.36 6.91 -17.53
N TRP A 15 1.18 7.28 -16.54
CA TRP A 15 2.46 6.63 -16.30
C TRP A 15 2.26 5.14 -15.98
N VAL A 16 1.23 4.82 -15.20
CA VAL A 16 0.91 3.42 -14.87
C VAL A 16 0.54 2.66 -16.14
N ALA A 17 -0.35 3.21 -16.99
CA ALA A 17 -0.74 2.59 -18.26
C ALA A 17 0.46 2.31 -19.19
N ASP A 18 1.46 3.19 -19.22
CA ASP A 18 2.67 2.99 -20.02
C ASP A 18 3.60 1.88 -19.47
N ASN A 19 3.47 1.54 -18.18
CA ASN A 19 4.38 0.62 -17.46
C ASN A 19 3.73 -0.70 -16.99
N ILE A 20 2.40 -0.84 -17.05
CA ILE A 20 1.68 -2.03 -16.53
C ILE A 20 1.98 -3.33 -17.26
N HIS A 21 2.43 -3.28 -18.52
CA HIS A 21 2.62 -4.49 -19.35
C HIS A 21 3.91 -5.28 -19.05
N GLY A 22 4.54 -5.07 -17.89
CA GLY A 22 5.62 -5.94 -17.40
C GLY A 22 6.95 -5.81 -18.16
N LYS A 23 7.09 -4.78 -19.03
CA LYS A 23 8.35 -4.51 -19.75
C LYS A 23 9.52 -4.22 -18.80
N ASN A 24 9.23 -3.66 -17.64
CA ASN A 24 10.20 -3.42 -16.59
C ASN A 24 10.02 -4.45 -15.46
N ALA A 25 10.88 -5.46 -15.43
CA ALA A 25 10.86 -6.50 -14.41
C ALA A 25 11.10 -5.99 -12.98
N ASN A 26 11.55 -4.74 -12.81
CA ASN A 26 11.78 -4.09 -11.52
C ASN A 26 10.57 -3.31 -10.97
N ILE A 27 9.43 -3.28 -11.67
CA ILE A 27 8.20 -2.66 -11.18
C ILE A 27 7.22 -3.75 -10.71
N ARG A 28 6.55 -3.54 -9.58
CA ARG A 28 5.41 -4.33 -9.14
C ARG A 28 4.21 -3.45 -8.87
N ILE A 29 3.08 -3.84 -9.42
CA ILE A 29 1.81 -3.18 -9.18
C ILE A 29 1.07 -4.01 -8.14
N LEU A 30 0.63 -3.39 -7.06
CA LEU A 30 -0.06 -4.04 -5.96
C LEU A 30 -1.41 -3.37 -5.75
N GLU A 31 -2.48 -4.14 -5.87
CA GLU A 31 -3.83 -3.67 -5.56
C GLU A 31 -4.14 -3.99 -4.09
N VAL A 32 -4.62 -2.98 -3.36
CA VAL A 32 -4.93 -3.05 -1.93
C VAL A 32 -6.31 -2.46 -1.68
N ASP A 33 -7.34 -3.32 -1.76
CA ASP A 33 -8.75 -2.92 -1.67
C ASP A 33 -9.35 -3.22 -0.30
N TYR A 34 -10.35 -2.44 0.11
CA TYR A 34 -11.21 -2.76 1.25
C TYR A 34 -11.98 -4.07 1.03
N ASP A 35 -12.49 -4.25 -0.20
CA ASP A 35 -13.26 -5.40 -0.65
C ASP A 35 -12.70 -6.00 -1.96
N PRO A 36 -11.67 -6.85 -1.87
CA PRO A 36 -11.02 -7.40 -3.06
C PRO A 36 -11.91 -8.36 -3.87
N GLU A 37 -12.99 -8.90 -3.27
CA GLU A 37 -13.95 -9.76 -3.97
C GLU A 37 -14.77 -8.97 -4.99
N ASN A 38 -15.15 -7.73 -4.63
CA ASN A 38 -15.90 -6.83 -5.52
C ASN A 38 -15.01 -5.87 -6.32
N ALA A 39 -13.71 -5.79 -6.02
CA ALA A 39 -12.73 -5.03 -6.77
C ALA A 39 -11.82 -5.95 -7.60
N TYR A 40 -10.66 -6.37 -7.06
CA TYR A 40 -9.65 -7.17 -7.77
C TYR A 40 -10.22 -8.34 -8.60
N ARG A 41 -11.15 -9.14 -8.06
CA ARG A 41 -11.69 -10.32 -8.79
C ARG A 41 -12.62 -9.96 -9.94
N GLN A 42 -13.25 -8.77 -9.91
CA GLN A 42 -14.08 -8.28 -11.02
C GLN A 42 -13.21 -7.70 -12.15
N GLY A 43 -11.96 -7.37 -11.85
CA GLY A 43 -10.93 -6.99 -12.80
C GLY A 43 -9.89 -6.10 -12.10
N HIS A 44 -8.64 -6.21 -12.50
CA HIS A 44 -7.50 -5.48 -11.92
C HIS A 44 -6.55 -5.02 -13.04
N LEU A 45 -5.59 -4.14 -12.72
CA LEU A 45 -4.58 -3.71 -13.68
C LEU A 45 -3.74 -4.91 -14.13
N ALA A 46 -3.31 -4.91 -15.40
CA ALA A 46 -2.43 -5.95 -15.89
C ALA A 46 -1.16 -6.07 -15.02
N ASN A 47 -0.77 -7.31 -14.69
CA ASN A 47 0.35 -7.63 -13.80
C ASN A 47 0.22 -7.10 -12.35
N ALA A 48 -0.96 -6.66 -11.92
CA ALA A 48 -1.19 -6.33 -10.52
C ALA A 48 -1.27 -7.60 -9.66
N TYR A 49 -0.65 -7.56 -8.48
CA TYR A 49 -0.83 -8.59 -7.44
C TYR A 49 -1.80 -8.06 -6.39
N LEU A 50 -2.72 -8.92 -5.95
CA LEU A 50 -3.55 -8.62 -4.79
C LEU A 50 -2.74 -8.66 -3.50
N VAL A 51 -2.83 -7.60 -2.70
CA VAL A 51 -2.46 -7.59 -1.27
C VAL A 51 -3.73 -7.37 -0.47
N TRP A 52 -4.21 -8.41 0.19
CA TRP A 52 -5.44 -8.35 0.97
C TRP A 52 -5.16 -7.74 2.34
N TRP A 53 -5.61 -6.51 2.57
CA TRP A 53 -5.30 -5.76 3.80
C TRP A 53 -5.56 -6.55 5.10
N ARG A 54 -6.68 -7.29 5.20
CA ARG A 54 -7.03 -8.06 6.41
C ARG A 54 -6.12 -9.26 6.68
N LYS A 55 -5.59 -9.89 5.62
CA LYS A 55 -4.91 -11.20 5.72
C LYS A 55 -3.41 -11.09 5.51
N ASP A 56 -2.99 -10.22 4.60
CA ASP A 56 -1.61 -10.17 4.15
C ASP A 56 -0.77 -9.14 4.94
N ILE A 57 -1.39 -8.14 5.58
CA ILE A 57 -0.66 -7.06 6.31
C ILE A 57 -1.14 -6.83 7.75
N ASN A 58 -2.08 -7.66 8.24
CA ASN A 58 -2.46 -7.71 9.65
C ASN A 58 -2.13 -9.08 10.25
N ASP A 59 -1.76 -9.10 11.52
CA ASP A 59 -1.59 -10.34 12.28
C ASP A 59 -2.96 -11.03 12.47
N ALA A 60 -2.98 -12.35 12.36
CA ALA A 60 -4.23 -13.12 12.39
C ALA A 60 -4.80 -13.28 13.80
N ASP A 61 -3.95 -13.24 14.82
CA ASP A 61 -4.31 -13.56 16.21
C ASP A 61 -4.27 -12.32 17.10
N ARG A 62 -3.40 -11.36 16.77
CA ARG A 62 -3.17 -10.14 17.54
C ARG A 62 -3.74 -8.94 16.82
N ARG A 63 -4.13 -7.92 17.59
CA ARG A 63 -4.50 -6.61 17.05
C ARG A 63 -3.23 -5.82 16.67
N ASP A 64 -2.52 -6.31 15.69
CA ASP A 64 -1.26 -5.73 15.22
C ASP A 64 -1.09 -5.93 13.69
N ILE A 65 -0.12 -5.25 13.11
CA ILE A 65 0.35 -5.54 11.75
C ILE A 65 1.18 -6.83 11.75
N ILE A 66 1.37 -7.40 10.56
CA ILE A 66 2.29 -8.52 10.36
C ILE A 66 3.69 -8.22 10.91
N ASN A 67 4.41 -9.24 11.38
CA ASN A 67 5.80 -9.11 11.78
C ASN A 67 6.75 -9.07 10.56
N LYS A 68 8.04 -8.83 10.84
CA LYS A 68 9.11 -8.75 9.82
C LYS A 68 9.16 -9.97 8.91
N GLN A 69 9.08 -11.18 9.47
CA GLN A 69 9.18 -12.43 8.71
C GLN A 69 7.97 -12.62 7.79
N GLN A 70 6.78 -12.28 8.26
CA GLN A 70 5.56 -12.28 7.45
C GLN A 70 5.64 -11.24 6.33
N PHE A 71 6.19 -10.05 6.60
CA PHE A 71 6.42 -9.04 5.56
C PHE A 71 7.42 -9.53 4.50
N GLU A 72 8.53 -10.14 4.92
CA GLU A 72 9.49 -10.76 4.00
C GLU A 72 8.83 -11.84 3.12
N ALA A 73 7.95 -12.66 3.69
CA ALA A 73 7.20 -13.68 2.96
C ALA A 73 6.23 -13.06 1.94
N LEU A 74 5.49 -12.01 2.31
CA LEU A 74 4.60 -11.27 1.41
C LEU A 74 5.37 -10.68 0.23
N MET A 75 6.48 -9.99 0.50
CA MET A 75 7.31 -9.35 -0.52
C MET A 75 7.96 -10.37 -1.47
N SER A 76 8.38 -11.52 -0.93
CA SER A 76 8.91 -12.62 -1.73
C SER A 76 7.83 -13.24 -2.62
N LYS A 77 6.59 -13.40 -2.11
CA LYS A 77 5.44 -13.93 -2.86
C LYS A 77 5.08 -13.05 -4.08
N VAL A 78 5.17 -11.74 -3.95
CA VAL A 78 4.95 -10.80 -5.08
C VAL A 78 6.21 -10.61 -5.96
N GLY A 79 7.27 -11.38 -5.71
CA GLY A 79 8.50 -11.37 -6.50
C GLY A 79 9.27 -10.05 -6.43
N ALA A 80 9.15 -9.33 -5.31
CA ALA A 80 9.83 -8.06 -5.07
C ALA A 80 11.18 -8.29 -4.37
N THR A 81 12.10 -7.36 -4.64
CA THR A 81 13.37 -7.18 -3.93
C THR A 81 13.35 -5.82 -3.21
N PRO A 82 14.27 -5.53 -2.28
CA PRO A 82 14.38 -4.20 -1.67
C PRO A 82 14.54 -3.04 -2.66
N ASP A 83 14.97 -3.34 -3.89
CA ASP A 83 15.17 -2.38 -4.98
C ASP A 83 14.04 -2.29 -6.00
N THR A 84 13.03 -3.15 -5.87
CA THR A 84 11.82 -3.13 -6.72
C THR A 84 11.02 -1.87 -6.45
N GLU A 85 10.52 -1.21 -7.49
CA GLU A 85 9.59 -0.09 -7.34
C GLU A 85 8.16 -0.63 -7.21
N LEU A 86 7.50 -0.32 -6.10
CA LEU A 86 6.12 -0.73 -5.83
C LEU A 86 5.16 0.39 -6.20
N ILE A 87 4.12 0.05 -6.94
CA ILE A 87 3.03 0.94 -7.31
C ILE A 87 1.76 0.44 -6.64
N LEU A 88 1.30 1.15 -5.62
CA LEU A 88 0.12 0.78 -4.83
C LEU A 88 -1.11 1.52 -5.35
N TYR A 89 -2.23 0.83 -5.43
CA TYR A 89 -3.53 1.45 -5.69
C TYR A 89 -4.65 0.64 -5.04
N GLY A 90 -5.83 1.24 -4.91
CA GLY A 90 -7.01 0.51 -4.47
C GLY A 90 -8.29 1.33 -4.58
N ASP A 91 -9.37 0.73 -4.09
CA ASP A 91 -10.68 1.36 -3.88
C ASP A 91 -10.67 2.43 -2.77
N PHE A 92 -11.84 3.05 -2.55
CA PHE A 92 -12.10 4.06 -1.51
C PHE A 92 -10.99 5.12 -1.36
N ASN A 93 -10.59 5.74 -2.48
CA ASN A 93 -9.56 6.78 -2.53
C ASN A 93 -8.20 6.31 -1.96
N ASN A 94 -7.77 5.09 -2.30
CA ASN A 94 -6.49 4.50 -1.90
C ASN A 94 -6.33 4.30 -0.38
N TRP A 95 -7.42 4.16 0.38
CA TRP A 95 -7.33 4.09 1.84
C TRP A 95 -6.38 2.97 2.31
N PHE A 96 -6.57 1.74 1.81
CA PHE A 96 -5.67 0.65 2.18
C PHE A 96 -4.38 0.61 1.38
N ALA A 97 -4.31 1.20 0.19
CA ALA A 97 -3.03 1.41 -0.49
C ALA A 97 -2.10 2.32 0.32
N ALA A 98 -2.64 3.36 0.97
CA ALA A 98 -1.89 4.22 1.90
C ALA A 98 -1.52 3.49 3.21
N PHE A 99 -2.40 2.61 3.71
CA PHE A 99 -2.04 1.77 4.86
C PHE A 99 -0.91 0.78 4.52
N ALA A 100 -0.96 0.12 3.37
CA ALA A 100 0.12 -0.73 2.89
C ALA A 100 1.41 0.06 2.67
N PHE A 101 1.34 1.27 2.11
CA PHE A 101 2.49 2.18 2.01
C PHE A 101 3.16 2.36 3.38
N TRP A 102 2.38 2.66 4.42
CA TRP A 102 2.90 2.85 5.77
C TRP A 102 3.54 1.56 6.34
N VAL A 103 2.88 0.39 6.22
CA VAL A 103 3.44 -0.90 6.69
C VAL A 103 4.75 -1.23 5.97
N PHE A 104 4.82 -0.97 4.66
CA PHE A 104 5.99 -1.32 3.86
C PHE A 104 7.16 -0.38 4.19
N ARG A 105 6.88 0.88 4.48
CA ARG A 105 7.86 1.85 4.99
C ARG A 105 8.35 1.51 6.39
N TYR A 106 7.46 1.04 7.26
CA TYR A 106 7.80 0.56 8.60
C TYR A 106 8.83 -0.58 8.57
N TYR A 107 8.84 -1.40 7.50
CA TYR A 107 9.84 -2.43 7.26
C TYR A 107 10.95 -2.05 6.26
N GLY A 108 11.09 -0.74 5.97
CA GLY A 108 12.21 -0.15 5.27
C GLY A 108 12.17 -0.25 3.74
N HIS A 109 11.04 -0.62 3.13
CA HIS A 109 10.91 -0.59 1.66
C HIS A 109 10.75 0.87 1.18
N LYS A 110 11.71 1.39 0.41
CA LYS A 110 11.79 2.83 0.11
C LYS A 110 11.08 3.25 -1.18
N LYS A 111 11.17 2.45 -2.24
CA LYS A 111 10.70 2.79 -3.58
C LYS A 111 9.22 2.44 -3.73
N ILE A 112 8.36 3.26 -3.13
CA ILE A 112 6.91 3.07 -3.16
C ILE A 112 6.25 4.32 -3.73
N LYS A 113 5.33 4.11 -4.68
CA LYS A 113 4.43 5.13 -5.19
C LYS A 113 2.98 4.72 -4.98
N ILE A 114 2.10 5.69 -4.79
CA ILE A 114 0.66 5.50 -4.85
C ILE A 114 0.16 6.05 -6.19
N MET A 115 -0.64 5.26 -6.91
CA MET A 115 -1.30 5.72 -8.13
C MET A 115 -2.35 6.77 -7.77
N ASN A 116 -2.13 8.01 -8.21
CA ASN A 116 -3.00 9.13 -7.89
C ASN A 116 -4.42 8.89 -8.42
N GLY A 117 -5.42 9.06 -7.55
CA GLY A 117 -6.84 8.79 -7.86
C GLY A 117 -7.27 7.32 -7.81
N GLY A 118 -6.33 6.38 -7.65
CA GLY A 118 -6.60 4.96 -7.40
C GLY A 118 -7.51 4.30 -8.45
N ARG A 119 -8.24 3.27 -8.02
CA ARG A 119 -9.14 2.51 -8.89
C ARG A 119 -10.23 3.39 -9.52
N LYS A 120 -10.70 4.42 -8.79
CA LYS A 120 -11.80 5.27 -9.25
C LYS A 120 -11.40 6.14 -10.44
N LYS A 121 -10.21 6.75 -10.41
CA LYS A 121 -9.73 7.55 -11.54
C LYS A 121 -9.47 6.69 -12.78
N TRP A 122 -8.88 5.51 -12.61
CA TRP A 122 -8.68 4.54 -13.70
C TRP A 122 -9.98 4.17 -14.41
N GLU A 123 -11.03 3.91 -13.64
CA GLU A 123 -12.38 3.63 -14.15
C GLU A 123 -12.98 4.83 -14.90
N LEU A 124 -12.90 6.04 -14.33
CA LEU A 124 -13.43 7.27 -14.95
C LEU A 124 -12.72 7.60 -16.27
N GLU A 125 -11.45 7.24 -16.39
CA GLU A 125 -10.66 7.35 -17.63
C GLU A 125 -10.96 6.22 -18.63
N LYS A 126 -11.87 5.29 -18.31
CA LYS A 126 -12.28 4.16 -19.14
C LYS A 126 -11.12 3.27 -19.58
N ARG A 127 -10.11 3.13 -18.72
CA ARG A 127 -8.97 2.26 -18.98
C ARG A 127 -9.32 0.80 -18.71
N GLU A 128 -8.62 -0.09 -19.40
CA GLU A 128 -8.90 -1.52 -19.35
C GLU A 128 -8.49 -2.15 -18.02
N TYR A 129 -9.24 -3.17 -17.63
CA TYR A 129 -8.89 -4.13 -16.59
C TYR A 129 -8.73 -5.50 -17.21
N THR A 130 -7.97 -6.37 -16.54
CA THR A 130 -7.88 -7.80 -16.84
C THR A 130 -8.39 -8.63 -15.67
N LYS A 131 -8.70 -9.89 -15.93
CA LYS A 131 -8.95 -10.92 -14.91
C LYS A 131 -7.82 -11.96 -14.86
N GLN A 132 -6.80 -11.79 -15.69
CA GLN A 132 -5.66 -12.70 -15.75
C GLN A 132 -4.73 -12.40 -14.58
N ASP A 133 -4.46 -13.42 -13.78
CA ASP A 133 -3.48 -13.33 -12.71
C ASP A 133 -2.09 -12.93 -13.27
N PRO A 134 -1.29 -12.19 -12.47
CA PRO A 134 0.03 -11.74 -12.90
C PRO A 134 0.91 -12.93 -13.26
N THR A 135 1.54 -12.89 -14.44
CA THR A 135 2.52 -13.93 -14.80
C THR A 135 3.80 -13.68 -14.02
N PRO A 136 4.29 -14.65 -13.25
CA PRO A 136 5.50 -14.48 -12.49
C PRO A 136 6.71 -14.31 -13.42
N ALA A 137 7.50 -13.26 -13.19
CA ALA A 137 8.77 -13.12 -13.90
C ALA A 137 9.66 -14.34 -13.61
N GLU A 138 10.17 -14.98 -14.66
CA GLU A 138 11.04 -16.16 -14.55
C GLU A 138 12.15 -15.93 -13.51
N GLY A 139 12.33 -16.89 -12.60
CA GLY A 139 13.38 -16.86 -11.59
C GLY A 139 13.14 -15.94 -10.38
N ARG A 140 12.01 -15.22 -10.27
CA ARG A 140 11.77 -14.31 -9.13
C ARG A 140 11.02 -14.90 -7.94
N PHE A 141 10.42 -16.07 -8.07
CA PHE A 141 9.81 -16.77 -6.92
C PHE A 141 10.82 -17.31 -5.90
N SER A 142 12.08 -17.46 -6.29
CA SER A 142 13.16 -17.89 -5.39
C SER A 142 13.87 -16.72 -4.70
N LEU A 143 13.50 -15.47 -4.98
CA LEU A 143 14.12 -14.31 -4.36
C LEU A 143 13.59 -14.15 -2.93
N LYS A 144 14.52 -14.26 -1.98
CA LYS A 144 14.25 -13.98 -0.57
C LYS A 144 14.35 -12.48 -0.32
N TYR A 145 13.23 -11.85 -0.01
CA TYR A 145 13.22 -10.47 0.47
C TYR A 145 13.80 -10.40 1.89
N ILE A 146 14.71 -9.45 2.14
CA ILE A 146 15.26 -9.17 3.48
C ILE A 146 14.85 -7.76 3.88
N ALA A 147 13.97 -7.67 4.89
CA ALA A 147 13.45 -6.41 5.38
C ALA A 147 14.38 -5.78 6.43
N GLN A 148 14.19 -4.48 6.66
CA GLN A 148 14.80 -3.80 7.80
C GLN A 148 14.05 -4.12 9.10
N PRO A 149 14.65 -3.87 10.27
CA PRO A 149 13.90 -3.83 11.51
C PRO A 149 12.74 -2.81 11.45
N PRO A 150 11.69 -3.00 12.26
CA PRO A 150 10.62 -2.01 12.45
C PRO A 150 11.14 -0.58 12.68
N ASP A 151 10.60 0.39 11.94
CA ASP A 151 10.80 1.82 12.22
C ASP A 151 9.75 2.33 13.21
N GLU A 152 10.05 2.18 14.51
CA GLU A 152 9.17 2.69 15.58
C GLU A 152 9.01 4.22 15.56
N GLY A 153 9.80 4.96 14.77
CA GLY A 153 9.67 6.40 14.61
C GLY A 153 8.41 6.85 13.87
N VAL A 154 7.77 5.95 13.10
CA VAL A 154 6.55 6.23 12.32
C VAL A 154 5.29 5.63 12.92
N ARG A 155 5.37 5.04 14.13
CA ARG A 155 4.24 4.43 14.84
C ARG A 155 4.14 5.01 16.25
N ALA A 156 2.93 5.42 16.64
CA ALA A 156 2.65 5.84 18.01
C ALA A 156 1.76 4.81 18.72
N TYR A 157 2.15 4.42 19.92
CA TYR A 157 1.37 3.57 20.81
C TYR A 157 0.63 4.41 21.85
N LEU A 158 -0.32 3.79 22.56
CA LEU A 158 -1.10 4.47 23.60
C LEU A 158 -0.23 5.23 24.63
N PRO A 159 0.88 4.69 25.16
CA PRO A 159 1.74 5.44 26.06
C PRO A 159 2.38 6.67 25.41
N ASP A 160 2.70 6.61 24.11
CA ASP A 160 3.30 7.72 23.37
C ASP A 160 2.30 8.86 23.21
N VAL A 161 1.05 8.54 22.85
CA VAL A 161 -0.04 9.51 22.76
C VAL A 161 -0.31 10.18 24.10
N LYS A 162 -0.34 9.40 25.20
CA LYS A 162 -0.50 9.97 26.56
C LYS A 162 0.59 10.98 26.89
N ARG A 163 1.86 10.67 26.61
CA ARG A 163 2.98 11.60 26.83
C ARG A 163 2.93 12.81 25.88
N ALA A 164 2.43 12.63 24.66
CA ALA A 164 2.30 13.70 23.68
C ALA A 164 1.23 14.73 24.09
N MET A 165 0.13 14.28 24.71
CA MET A 165 -0.94 15.16 25.20
C MET A 165 -0.47 16.19 26.25
N GLU A 166 0.64 15.91 26.94
CA GLU A 166 1.22 16.82 27.93
C GLU A 166 2.09 17.92 27.30
N LYS A 167 2.37 17.85 25.98
CA LYS A 167 3.28 18.76 25.28
C LYS A 167 2.51 19.76 24.41
N ALA A 168 2.66 21.04 24.72
CA ALA A 168 2.03 22.13 23.96
C ALA A 168 2.40 22.18 22.46
N GLU A 169 3.59 21.68 22.12
CA GLU A 169 4.13 21.65 20.75
C GLU A 169 3.51 20.54 19.87
N THR A 170 2.71 19.62 20.45
CA THR A 170 2.15 18.47 19.71
C THR A 170 0.70 18.71 19.34
N VAL A 171 0.38 18.50 18.06
CA VAL A 171 -1.01 18.53 17.56
C VAL A 171 -1.49 17.09 17.37
N LEU A 172 -2.67 16.78 17.92
CA LEU A 172 -3.37 15.52 17.67
C LEU A 172 -4.46 15.77 16.64
N VAL A 173 -4.51 14.93 15.61
CA VAL A 173 -5.47 15.05 14.51
C VAL A 173 -6.38 13.84 14.53
N ASP A 174 -7.68 14.08 14.72
CA ASP A 174 -8.71 13.07 14.50
C ASP A 174 -9.21 13.19 13.05
N VAL A 175 -9.07 12.10 12.28
CA VAL A 175 -9.44 12.03 10.86
C VAL A 175 -10.80 11.37 10.63
N ARG A 176 -11.52 11.03 11.71
CA ARG A 176 -12.87 10.44 11.64
C ARG A 176 -13.91 11.48 11.23
N SER A 177 -15.13 11.03 10.97
CA SER A 177 -16.23 11.94 10.66
C SER A 177 -16.54 12.85 11.86
N PRO A 178 -17.16 14.03 11.62
CA PRO A 178 -17.53 14.94 12.71
C PRO A 178 -18.38 14.28 13.80
N LYS A 179 -19.27 13.35 13.46
CA LYS A 179 -20.14 12.66 14.42
C LYS A 179 -19.40 11.66 15.31
N GLU A 180 -18.43 10.95 14.75
CA GLU A 180 -17.54 10.07 15.53
C GLU A 180 -16.63 10.87 16.46
N PHE A 181 -16.24 12.08 16.05
CA PHE A 181 -15.44 12.99 16.88
C PHE A 181 -16.27 13.57 18.04
N THR A 182 -17.50 13.99 17.78
CA THR A 182 -18.40 14.55 18.81
C THR A 182 -19.02 13.50 19.73
N GLY A 183 -18.94 12.22 19.38
CA GLY A 183 -19.51 11.11 20.16
C GLY A 183 -21.01 10.91 19.95
N GLU A 184 -21.54 11.39 18.83
CA GLU A 184 -22.94 11.17 18.43
C GLU A 184 -23.18 9.75 17.90
N ILE A 185 -22.12 9.07 17.43
CA ILE A 185 -22.12 7.67 16.99
C ILE A 185 -20.88 6.92 17.49
#